data_AF-A4RW06-F1
#
_entry.id   AF-A4RW06-F1
#
_cell.length_a   1.000
_cell.length_b   1.000
_cell.length_c   1.000
_cell.angle_alpha   90.00
_cell.angle_beta   90.00
_cell.angle_gamma   90.00
#
_symmetry.space_group_name_H-M   'P 1'
#
loop_
_entity.id
_entity.type
_entity.pdbx_description
1 polymer ?
#
loop_
_entity_poly.entity_id
_entity_poly.type
_entity_poly.pdbx_seq_one_letter_code
_entity_poly.pdbx_strand_id
1 'polypeptide(L)'
;MVTEIKDWLKLLYVKREMSFNEIKLTVGIEDPRLAENRERYGIEDESGVSADEKVETLEMIERGETPTDARAVSTLLEEFRNWPGLDAVVDQSVDAGPSRYEEIAMRSAGIKTSNPRRVRAKEAEEEKKEGTIFGFLPLYLVSAVPIFITVFAVGIMFVNSLQ
;
A
#
# COMPACT_ATOMS: atom_id res chain seq x y z
N MET A 1 -21.45 -12.28 -2.79
CA MET A 1 -20.46 -13.05 -2.02
C MET A 1 -19.34 -13.57 -2.91
N VAL A 2 -19.56 -14.53 -3.81
CA VAL A 2 -18.48 -15.07 -4.68
C VAL A 2 -17.82 -13.99 -5.58
N THR A 3 -18.60 -13.09 -6.15
CA THR A 3 -18.07 -11.96 -6.94
C THR A 3 -17.17 -11.05 -6.13
N GLU A 4 -17.57 -10.78 -4.88
CA GLU A 4 -16.82 -9.94 -3.94
C GLU A 4 -15.50 -10.62 -3.55
N ILE A 5 -15.50 -11.93 -3.30
CA ILE A 5 -14.26 -12.71 -3.07
C ILE A 5 -13.32 -12.57 -4.27
N LYS A 6 -13.83 -12.66 -5.51
CA LYS A 6 -13.02 -12.45 -6.72
C LYS A 6 -12.44 -11.04 -6.80
N ASP A 7 -13.16 -10.03 -6.32
CA ASP A 7 -12.66 -8.65 -6.28
C ASP A 7 -11.58 -8.48 -5.20
N TRP A 8 -11.72 -9.12 -4.03
CA TRP A 8 -10.66 -9.19 -3.02
C TRP A 8 -9.40 -9.89 -3.51
N LEU A 9 -9.54 -11.01 -4.24
CA LEU A 9 -8.41 -11.70 -4.86
C LEU A 9 -7.64 -10.80 -5.83
N LYS A 10 -8.34 -10.04 -6.68
CA LYS A 10 -7.70 -9.03 -7.55
C LYS A 10 -7.00 -7.96 -6.74
N LEU A 11 -7.62 -7.50 -5.65
CA LEU A 11 -7.09 -6.45 -4.80
C LEU A 11 -5.79 -6.89 -4.11
N LEU A 12 -5.76 -8.12 -3.59
CA LEU A 12 -4.55 -8.73 -3.00
C LEU A 12 -3.44 -8.91 -4.04
N TYR A 13 -3.80 -9.33 -5.25
CA TYR A 13 -2.84 -9.43 -6.35
C TYR A 13 -2.23 -8.06 -6.70
N VAL A 14 -3.05 -7.02 -6.82
CA VAL A 14 -2.59 -5.69 -7.26
C VAL A 14 -1.87 -4.92 -6.15
N LYS A 15 -2.41 -4.88 -4.93
CA LYS A 15 -1.86 -4.06 -3.85
C LYS A 15 -0.75 -4.76 -3.06
N ARG A 16 -0.77 -6.09 -2.96
CA ARG A 16 0.18 -6.87 -2.17
C ARG A 16 1.07 -7.80 -2.99
N GLU A 17 0.90 -7.86 -4.32
CA GLU A 17 1.65 -8.75 -5.21
C GLU A 17 1.53 -10.23 -4.80
N MET A 18 0.41 -10.60 -4.17
CA MET A 18 0.22 -11.94 -3.61
C MET A 18 -0.34 -12.89 -4.66
N SER A 19 0.31 -14.02 -4.86
CA SER A 19 -0.15 -15.10 -5.73
C SER A 19 -1.30 -15.89 -5.08
N PHE A 20 -2.08 -16.60 -5.90
CA PHE A 20 -3.17 -17.44 -5.39
C PHE A 20 -2.69 -18.49 -4.38
N ASN A 21 -1.50 -19.07 -4.61
CA ASN A 21 -0.91 -20.06 -3.70
C ASN A 21 -0.57 -19.45 -2.33
N GLU A 22 -0.08 -18.21 -2.28
CA GLU A 22 0.19 -17.52 -1.02
C GLU A 22 -1.09 -17.15 -0.26
N ILE A 23 -2.13 -16.74 -0.99
CA ILE A 23 -3.45 -16.49 -0.41
C ILE A 23 -4.01 -17.78 0.19
N LYS A 24 -3.94 -18.88 -0.55
CA LYS A 24 -4.33 -20.22 -0.08
C LYS A 24 -3.56 -20.62 1.18
N LEU A 25 -2.24 -20.44 1.18
CA LEU A 25 -1.41 -20.73 2.36
C LEU A 25 -1.84 -19.88 3.55
N THR A 26 -2.17 -18.61 3.34
CA THR A 26 -2.58 -17.70 4.41
C THR A 26 -3.95 -18.10 5.00
N VAL A 27 -4.93 -18.37 4.15
CA VAL A 27 -6.29 -18.82 4.56
C VAL A 27 -6.24 -20.19 5.25
N GLY A 28 -5.28 -21.04 4.86
CA GLY A 28 -5.05 -22.35 5.46
C GLY A 28 -4.35 -22.31 6.82
N ILE A 29 -3.95 -21.14 7.34
CA ILE A 29 -3.38 -21.02 8.69
C ILE A 29 -4.53 -21.04 9.70
N GLU A 30 -4.63 -22.12 10.47
CA GLU A 30 -5.50 -22.23 11.65
C GLU A 30 -4.68 -22.13 12.94
N ASP A 31 -5.29 -21.67 14.04
CA ASP A 31 -4.64 -21.76 15.35
C ASP A 31 -4.44 -23.23 15.73
N PRO A 32 -3.22 -23.69 16.04
CA PRO A 32 -2.95 -25.09 16.39
C PRO A 32 -3.82 -25.59 17.56
N ARG A 33 -4.27 -24.71 18.45
CA ARG A 33 -5.17 -25.07 19.56
C ARG A 33 -6.57 -25.42 19.06
N LEU A 34 -7.06 -24.70 18.05
CA LEU A 34 -8.37 -24.95 17.45
C LEU A 34 -8.36 -26.22 16.61
N ALA A 35 -7.29 -26.43 15.83
CA ALA A 35 -7.09 -27.67 15.08
C ALA A 35 -7.06 -28.90 16.00
N GLU A 36 -6.30 -28.83 17.10
CA GLU A 36 -6.18 -29.91 18.08
C GLU A 36 -7.50 -30.15 18.85
N ASN A 37 -8.24 -29.09 19.16
CA ASN A 37 -9.55 -29.20 19.81
C ASN A 37 -10.59 -29.86 18.89
N ARG A 38 -10.56 -29.54 17.60
CA ARG A 38 -11.44 -30.14 16.61
C ARG A 38 -11.11 -31.62 16.42
N GLU A 39 -9.83 -31.96 16.27
CA GLU A 39 -9.37 -33.34 16.08
C GLU A 39 -9.62 -34.22 17.32
N ARG A 40 -9.30 -33.72 18.52
CA ARG A 40 -9.42 -34.54 19.75
C ARG A 40 -10.78 -34.52 20.41
N TYR A 41 -11.48 -33.40 20.36
CA TYR A 41 -12.70 -33.21 21.15
C TYR A 41 -13.94 -32.95 20.29
N GLY A 42 -13.80 -32.81 18.96
CA GLY A 42 -14.90 -32.46 18.08
C GLY A 42 -15.54 -31.10 18.41
N ILE A 43 -14.80 -30.23 19.10
CA ILE A 43 -15.26 -28.90 19.48
C ILE A 43 -14.95 -27.96 18.31
N GLU A 44 -16.00 -27.45 17.67
CA GLU A 44 -15.90 -26.46 16.60
C GLU A 44 -15.74 -25.04 17.18
N ASP A 45 -15.04 -24.19 16.43
CA ASP A 45 -15.00 -22.74 16.65
C ASP A 45 -16.40 -22.11 16.40
N GLU A 46 -16.64 -20.88 16.86
CA GLU A 46 -17.87 -20.11 16.63
C GLU A 46 -18.24 -20.02 15.14
N SER A 47 -17.23 -20.00 14.26
CA SER A 47 -17.44 -20.03 12.80
C SER A 47 -18.05 -21.34 12.31
N GLY A 48 -17.72 -22.48 12.94
CA GLY A 48 -18.15 -23.82 12.53
C GLY A 48 -17.56 -24.30 11.20
N VAL A 49 -16.54 -23.61 10.66
CA VAL A 49 -15.92 -23.93 9.35
C VAL A 49 -14.44 -24.24 9.57
N SER A 50 -13.91 -25.29 8.95
CA SER A 50 -12.47 -25.63 9.06
C SER A 50 -11.61 -24.77 8.12
N ALA A 51 -10.30 -24.65 8.41
CA ALA A 51 -9.39 -24.03 7.45
C ALA A 51 -9.36 -24.78 6.11
N ASP A 52 -9.46 -26.10 6.14
CA ASP A 52 -9.53 -26.94 4.94
C ASP A 52 -10.79 -26.66 4.10
N GLU A 53 -11.96 -26.51 4.74
CA GLU A 53 -13.21 -26.14 4.05
C GLU A 53 -13.14 -24.75 3.40
N LYS A 54 -12.48 -23.78 4.06
CA LYS A 54 -12.24 -22.45 3.48
C LYS A 54 -11.32 -22.54 2.26
N VAL A 55 -10.26 -23.36 2.34
CA VAL A 55 -9.32 -23.59 1.24
C VAL A 55 -10.00 -24.29 0.07
N GLU A 56 -10.80 -25.33 0.33
CA GLU A 56 -11.58 -26.03 -0.70
C GLU A 56 -12.55 -25.07 -1.39
N THR A 57 -13.26 -24.25 -0.62
CA THR A 57 -14.16 -23.21 -1.14
C THR A 57 -13.41 -22.23 -2.03
N LEU A 58 -12.20 -21.82 -1.63
CA LEU A 58 -11.35 -20.91 -2.41
C LEU A 58 -10.90 -21.54 -3.74
N GLU A 59 -10.53 -22.83 -3.74
CA GLU A 59 -10.17 -23.59 -4.94
C GLU A 59 -11.35 -23.82 -5.88
N MET A 60 -12.56 -24.07 -5.36
CA MET A 60 -13.77 -24.13 -6.18
C MET A 60 -14.00 -22.80 -6.91
N ILE A 61 -13.85 -21.67 -6.21
CA ILE A 61 -14.02 -20.33 -6.79
C ILE A 61 -12.98 -20.05 -7.88
N GLU A 62 -11.74 -20.51 -7.69
CA GLU A 62 -10.65 -20.37 -8.67
C GLU A 62 -10.91 -21.18 -9.94
N ARG A 63 -11.37 -22.44 -9.79
CA ARG A 63 -11.80 -23.30 -10.91
C ARG A 63 -13.06 -22.81 -11.62
N GLY A 64 -13.74 -21.79 -11.06
CA GLY A 64 -14.97 -21.23 -11.61
C GLY A 64 -16.23 -22.01 -11.23
N GLU A 65 -16.12 -22.95 -10.30
CA GLU A 65 -17.24 -23.68 -9.73
C GLU A 65 -18.01 -22.80 -8.72
N THR A 66 -19.29 -23.10 -8.52
CA THR A 66 -20.11 -22.44 -7.50
C THR A 66 -20.04 -23.24 -6.19
N PRO A 67 -19.51 -22.66 -5.10
CA PRO A 67 -19.45 -23.36 -3.82
C PRO A 67 -20.84 -23.72 -3.31
N THR A 68 -20.96 -24.93 -2.76
CA THR A 68 -22.24 -25.47 -2.26
C THR A 68 -22.54 -24.98 -0.84
N ASP A 69 -21.51 -24.81 -0.01
CA ASP A 69 -21.69 -24.35 1.36
C ASP A 69 -21.67 -22.82 1.48
N ALA A 70 -22.83 -22.25 1.80
CA ALA A 70 -22.98 -20.82 2.02
C ALA A 70 -22.24 -20.33 3.27
N ARG A 71 -22.08 -21.17 4.29
CA ARG A 71 -21.41 -20.79 5.55
C ARG A 71 -19.91 -20.63 5.31
N ALA A 72 -19.25 -21.62 4.69
CA ALA A 72 -17.85 -21.51 4.29
C ALA A 72 -17.57 -20.27 3.41
N VAL A 73 -18.45 -19.96 2.45
CA VAL A 73 -18.31 -18.76 1.62
C VAL A 73 -18.41 -17.47 2.45
N SER A 74 -19.34 -17.42 3.42
CA SER A 74 -19.50 -16.24 4.26
C SER A 74 -18.30 -16.02 5.20
N THR A 75 -17.80 -17.09 5.83
CA THR A 75 -16.63 -17.04 6.70
C THR A 75 -15.38 -16.63 5.92
N LEU A 76 -15.17 -17.20 4.73
CA LEU A 76 -14.07 -16.84 3.84
C LEU A 76 -14.14 -15.36 3.42
N LEU A 77 -15.33 -14.86 3.10
CA LEU A 77 -15.52 -13.46 2.74
C LEU A 77 -15.23 -12.52 3.91
N GLU A 78 -15.61 -12.90 5.13
CA GLU A 78 -15.32 -12.12 6.34
C GLU A 78 -13.82 -12.05 6.61
N GLU A 79 -13.07 -13.13 6.40
CA GLU A 79 -11.62 -13.16 6.47
C GLU A 79 -10.96 -12.22 5.46
N PHE A 80 -11.47 -12.19 4.21
CA PHE A 80 -11.01 -11.23 3.21
C PHE A 80 -11.31 -9.77 3.60
N ARG A 81 -12.49 -9.49 4.18
CA ARG A 81 -12.82 -8.13 4.64
C ARG A 81 -11.94 -7.66 5.77
N ASN A 82 -11.54 -8.58 6.64
CA ASN A 82 -10.62 -8.29 7.76
C ASN A 82 -9.15 -8.46 7.36
N TRP A 83 -8.83 -8.51 6.06
CA TRP A 83 -7.47 -8.74 5.62
C TRP A 83 -6.54 -7.60 6.05
N PRO A 84 -5.46 -7.90 6.80
CA PRO A 84 -4.68 -6.87 7.45
C PRO A 84 -4.05 -5.93 6.43
N GLY A 85 -4.16 -4.62 6.69
CA GLY A 85 -3.47 -3.55 5.96
C GLY A 85 -3.80 -3.45 4.47
N LEU A 86 -5.00 -3.82 4.04
CA LEU A 86 -5.44 -3.63 2.66
C LEU A 86 -6.08 -2.24 2.40
N ASP A 87 -6.62 -1.65 3.47
CA ASP A 87 -7.19 -0.29 3.52
C ASP A 87 -6.20 0.77 3.99
N ALA A 88 -5.10 0.35 4.60
CA ALA A 88 -4.02 1.26 4.93
C ALA A 88 -3.41 1.74 3.61
N VAL A 89 -3.64 3.01 3.28
CA VAL A 89 -2.70 3.77 2.45
C VAL A 89 -1.38 3.66 3.18
N VAL A 90 -0.54 2.71 2.77
CA VAL A 90 0.84 2.65 3.23
C VAL A 90 1.42 3.97 2.78
N ASP A 91 1.56 4.91 3.72
CA ASP A 91 2.37 6.08 3.48
C ASP A 91 3.74 5.52 3.16
N GLN A 92 4.07 5.49 1.87
CA GLN A 92 5.35 5.01 1.39
C GLN A 92 6.40 6.09 1.68
N SER A 93 6.41 6.63 2.89
CA SER A 93 7.58 7.31 3.44
C SER A 93 8.65 6.23 3.58
N VAL A 94 9.36 5.98 2.49
CA VAL A 94 10.55 5.16 2.50
C VAL A 94 11.53 5.93 3.38
N ASP A 95 11.68 5.50 4.63
CA ASP A 95 12.59 6.15 5.57
C ASP A 95 13.95 6.37 4.90
N ALA A 96 14.53 7.54 5.17
CA ALA A 96 15.71 8.05 4.51
C ALA A 96 16.98 7.22 4.85
N GLY A 97 17.13 6.03 4.28
CA GLY A 97 18.35 5.23 4.40
C GLY A 97 18.16 3.74 4.11
N PRO A 98 19.20 3.01 3.64
CA PRO A 98 19.16 1.55 3.70
C PRO A 98 19.08 1.11 5.16
N SER A 99 18.22 0.15 5.47
CA SER A 99 18.26 -0.47 6.80
C SER A 99 19.62 -1.15 7.01
N ARG A 100 20.07 -1.22 8.26
CA ARG A 100 21.35 -1.87 8.61
C ARG A 100 21.42 -3.33 8.14
N TYR A 101 20.27 -4.01 8.07
CA TYR A 101 20.16 -5.37 7.54
C TYR A 101 20.31 -5.43 6.01
N GLU A 102 19.72 -4.48 5.28
CA GLU A 102 19.83 -4.39 3.83
C GLU A 102 21.29 -4.14 3.40
N GLU A 103 22.02 -3.28 4.13
CA GLU A 103 23.44 -3.02 3.87
C GLU A 103 24.30 -4.28 4.08
N ILE A 104 24.04 -5.05 5.14
CA ILE A 104 24.76 -6.30 5.42
C ILE A 104 24.47 -7.34 4.33
N ALA A 105 23.21 -7.47 3.91
CA ALA A 105 22.80 -8.42 2.89
C ALA A 105 23.35 -8.08 1.49
N MET A 106 23.32 -6.80 1.09
CA MET A 106 23.92 -6.37 -0.17
C MET A 106 25.44 -6.56 -0.19
N ARG A 107 26.10 -6.26 0.94
CA ARG A 107 27.55 -6.43 1.09
C ARG A 107 27.95 -7.90 1.04
N SER A 108 27.21 -8.80 1.68
CA SER A 108 27.48 -10.24 1.63
C SER A 108 27.21 -10.83 0.24
N ALA A 109 26.20 -10.32 -0.48
CA ALA A 109 25.87 -10.72 -1.84
C ALA A 109 26.77 -10.10 -2.92
N GLY A 110 27.65 -9.15 -2.56
CA GLY A 110 28.52 -8.45 -3.52
C GLY A 110 27.76 -7.51 -4.49
N ILE A 111 26.50 -7.18 -4.19
CA ILE A 111 25.64 -6.34 -5.02
C ILE A 111 25.97 -4.88 -4.70
N LYS A 112 26.52 -4.17 -5.69
CA LYS A 112 26.87 -2.75 -5.59
C LYS A 112 25.78 -1.81 -6.12
N THR A 113 24.70 -2.37 -6.66
CA THR A 113 23.62 -1.60 -7.27
C THR A 113 22.65 -1.13 -6.20
N SER A 114 22.14 0.10 -6.34
CA SER A 114 21.06 0.57 -5.47
C SER A 114 19.77 -0.18 -5.75
N ASN A 115 18.99 -0.42 -4.70
CA ASN A 115 17.68 -1.05 -4.81
C ASN A 115 16.79 -0.26 -5.81
N PRO A 116 16.33 -0.88 -6.92
CA PRO A 116 15.58 -0.18 -7.98
C PRO A 116 14.28 0.45 -7.46
N ARG A 117 13.66 -0.11 -6.42
CA ARG A 117 12.47 0.45 -5.76
C ARG A 117 12.78 1.78 -5.06
N ARG A 118 14.01 1.94 -4.54
CA ARG A 118 14.49 3.17 -3.91
C ARG A 118 14.90 4.22 -4.93
N VAL A 119 15.48 3.80 -6.05
CA VAL A 119 15.77 4.71 -7.18
C VAL A 119 14.48 5.34 -7.67
N ARG A 120 13.43 4.53 -7.90
CA ARG A 120 12.10 5.02 -8.29
C ARG A 120 11.45 5.93 -7.24
N ALA A 121 11.61 5.63 -5.95
CA ALA A 121 11.07 6.47 -4.88
C ALA A 121 11.79 7.84 -4.80
N LYS A 122 13.11 7.87 -4.98
CA LYS A 122 13.88 9.12 -5.08
C LYS A 122 13.51 9.93 -6.32
N GLU A 123 13.38 9.28 -7.47
CA GLU A 123 12.93 9.92 -8.71
C GLU A 123 11.55 10.54 -8.53
N ALA A 124 10.61 9.85 -7.88
CA ALA A 124 9.28 10.38 -7.58
C ALA A 124 9.28 11.55 -6.57
N GLU A 125 10.21 11.57 -5.59
CA GLU A 125 10.43 12.72 -4.71
C GLU A 125 11.04 13.91 -5.46
N GLU A 126 11.99 13.67 -6.36
CA GLU A 126 12.61 14.70 -7.19
C GLU A 126 11.61 15.30 -8.17
N GLU A 127 10.76 14.48 -8.82
CA GLU A 127 9.68 14.93 -9.70
C GLU A 127 8.62 15.76 -8.94
N LYS A 128 8.31 15.38 -7.69
CA LYS A 128 7.49 16.21 -6.78
C LYS A 128 8.13 17.57 -6.49
N LYS A 129 9.45 17.62 -6.27
CA LYS A 129 10.20 18.87 -6.03
C LYS A 129 10.20 19.77 -7.27
N GLU A 130 10.33 19.20 -8.47
CA GLU A 130 10.21 19.93 -9.74
C GLU A 130 8.80 20.53 -9.92
N GLY A 131 7.75 19.78 -9.58
CA GLY A 131 6.37 20.29 -9.55
C GLY A 131 6.12 21.39 -8.51
N THR A 132 7.01 21.54 -7.52
CA THR A 132 6.87 22.53 -6.44
C THR A 132 7.31 23.94 -6.87
N ILE A 133 8.03 24.11 -7.99
CA ILE A 133 8.45 25.44 -8.49
C ILE A 133 7.22 26.33 -8.75
N PHE A 134 6.12 25.75 -9.23
CA PHE A 134 4.84 26.46 -9.39
C PHE A 134 4.02 26.56 -8.09
N GLY A 135 4.33 25.74 -7.09
CA GLY A 135 3.64 25.73 -5.79
C GLY A 135 3.91 26.97 -4.93
N PHE A 136 5.03 27.65 -5.16
CA PHE A 136 5.40 28.88 -4.44
C PHE A 136 4.98 30.18 -5.16
N LEU A 137 4.24 30.09 -6.27
CA LEU A 137 3.78 31.26 -7.04
C LEU A 137 3.06 32.33 -6.18
N PRO A 138 2.15 31.98 -5.24
CA PRO A 138 1.52 32.97 -4.37
C PRO A 138 2.52 33.65 -3.43
N LEU A 139 3.50 32.90 -2.93
CA LEU A 139 4.51 33.39 -1.99
C LEU A 139 5.47 34.37 -2.68
N TYR A 140 5.85 34.10 -3.93
CA TYR A 140 6.62 35.05 -4.75
C TYR A 140 5.84 36.32 -5.07
N LEU A 141 4.54 36.22 -5.32
CA LEU A 141 3.68 37.37 -5.57
C LEU A 141 3.63 38.31 -4.36
N VAL A 142 3.45 37.76 -3.16
CA VAL A 142 3.45 38.53 -1.90
C VAL A 142 4.83 39.11 -1.61
N SER A 143 5.89 38.32 -1.81
CA SER A 143 7.28 38.74 -1.59
C SER A 143 7.76 39.83 -2.57
N ALA A 144 7.19 39.90 -3.77
CA ALA A 144 7.56 40.88 -4.79
C ALA A 144 6.95 42.28 -4.54
N VAL A 145 5.87 42.40 -3.77
CA VAL A 145 5.17 43.68 -3.52
C VAL A 145 6.10 44.80 -3.03
N PRO A 146 6.97 44.60 -2.02
CA PRO A 146 7.89 45.64 -1.55
C PRO A 146 8.88 46.11 -2.62
N ILE A 147 9.33 45.19 -3.48
CA ILE A 147 10.29 45.49 -4.56
C ILE A 147 9.62 46.37 -5.62
N PHE A 148 8.37 46.08 -5.99
CA PHE A 148 7.64 46.93 -6.93
C PHE A 148 7.39 48.32 -6.36
N ILE A 149 7.05 48.43 -5.07
CA ILE A 149 6.84 49.73 -4.41
C ILE A 149 8.11 50.57 -4.46
N THR A 150 9.29 49.99 -4.18
CA THR A 150 10.55 50.74 -4.21
C THR A 150 10.93 51.19 -5.62
N VAL A 151 10.77 50.32 -6.62
CA VAL A 151 11.03 50.67 -8.03
C VAL A 151 10.11 51.80 -8.50
N PHE A 152 8.81 51.74 -8.18
CA PHE A 152 7.86 52.79 -8.52
C PHE A 152 8.17 54.11 -7.83
N ALA A 153 8.50 54.09 -6.54
CA ALA A 153 8.85 55.28 -5.78
C ALA A 153 10.08 55.99 -6.38
N VAL A 154 11.13 55.24 -6.71
CA VAL A 154 12.33 55.77 -7.36
C VAL A 154 12.01 56.30 -8.76
N GLY A 155 11.19 55.59 -9.53
CA GLY A 155 10.75 56.04 -10.85
C GLY A 155 10.00 57.37 -10.83
N ILE A 156 9.04 57.53 -9.91
CA ILE A 156 8.29 58.79 -9.75
C ILE A 156 9.23 59.93 -9.34
N MET A 157 10.15 59.67 -8.39
CA MET A 157 11.12 60.67 -7.95
C MET A 157 12.05 61.11 -9.10
N PHE A 158 12.46 60.18 -9.95
CA PHE A 158 13.29 60.47 -11.12
C PHE A 158 12.55 61.28 -12.19
N VAL A 159 11.29 60.93 -12.49
CA VAL A 159 10.49 61.69 -13.48
C VAL A 159 10.20 63.10 -12.99
N ASN A 160 9.85 63.28 -11.71
CA ASN A 160 9.67 64.60 -11.12
C ASN A 160 10.98 65.42 -11.05
N SER A 161 12.14 64.76 -11.11
CA SER A 161 13.44 65.45 -11.17
C SER A 161 13.82 65.91 -12.59
N LEU A 162 13.13 65.41 -13.62
CA LEU A 162 13.38 65.74 -15.03
C LEU A 162 12.38 66.77 -15.59
N GLN A 163 11.28 67.03 -14.87
CA GLN A 163 10.38 68.17 -15.10
C GLN A 163 10.91 69.44 -14.43
#